data_AF-A0A0F2NRM3-F1
#
_entry.id   AF-A0A0F2NRM3-F1
#
_cell.length_a   1.000
_cell.length_b   1.000
_cell.length_c   1.000
_cell.angle_alpha   90.00
_cell.angle_beta   90.00
_cell.angle_gamma   90.00
#
_symmetry.space_group_name_H-M   'P 1'
#
loop_
_entity.id
_entity.type
_entity.pdbx_description
1 polymer ?
#
loop_
_entity_poly.entity_id
_entity_poly.type
_entity_poly.pdbx_seq_one_letter_code
_entity_poly.pdbx_strand_id
1 'polypeptide(L)'
;MKEKILNVNYIIDNALSLISTKMVYDHLGDDDLQHIHFEINIGNQYLISNPSNDTEIAVINLQKVLPANVSIACCQSCRYGNFCPYGDNDNEIFCLKDMTPNNKFDVCEIFSNDYDLARSKCKILLGYCADYMPISHDEYYTYNDWGL
;
A
#
# COMPACT_ATOMS: atom_id res chain seq x y z
N MET A 1 -15.55 -8.99 -14.60
CA MET A 1 -15.52 -7.79 -13.74
C MET A 1 -16.27 -8.02 -12.45
N LYS A 2 -15.53 -7.95 -11.34
CA LYS A 2 -15.98 -8.02 -9.95
C LYS A 2 -15.71 -6.67 -9.29
N GLU A 3 -16.40 -6.43 -8.17
CA GLU A 3 -16.27 -5.19 -7.41
C GLU A 3 -16.10 -5.51 -5.92
N LYS A 4 -15.28 -4.71 -5.23
CA LYS A 4 -15.09 -4.78 -3.78
C LYS A 4 -15.04 -3.36 -3.22
N ILE A 5 -15.77 -3.11 -2.13
CA ILE A 5 -15.70 -1.83 -1.41
C ILE A 5 -14.65 -1.96 -0.30
N LEU A 6 -13.68 -1.04 -0.30
CA LEU A 6 -12.63 -0.92 0.70
C LEU A 6 -12.85 0.36 1.50
N ASN A 7 -12.56 0.30 2.81
CA ASN A 7 -12.47 1.50 3.63
C ASN A 7 -11.01 1.92 3.69
N VAL A 8 -10.67 2.98 2.95
CA VAL A 8 -9.28 3.44 2.82
C VAL A 8 -9.12 4.74 3.59
N ASN A 9 -8.00 4.87 4.30
CA ASN A 9 -7.66 6.08 5.03
C ASN A 9 -6.96 7.06 4.09
N TYR A 10 -7.41 8.30 4.11
CA TYR A 10 -6.87 9.41 3.35
C TYR A 10 -6.48 10.53 4.31
N ILE A 11 -5.41 11.24 4.00
CA ILE A 11 -5.09 12.52 4.61
C ILE A 11 -5.57 13.59 3.64
N ILE A 12 -6.52 14.40 4.06
CA ILE A 12 -7.12 15.49 3.28
C ILE A 12 -6.90 16.77 4.06
N ASP A 13 -6.15 17.72 3.52
CA ASP A 13 -5.81 18.96 4.22
C ASP A 13 -5.23 18.72 5.62
N ASN A 14 -4.35 17.71 5.75
CA ASN A 14 -3.74 17.24 6.99
C ASN A 14 -4.70 16.57 8.01
N ALA A 15 -5.95 16.30 7.62
CA ALA A 15 -6.91 15.57 8.46
C ALA A 15 -7.13 14.15 7.94
N LEU A 16 -7.08 13.18 8.85
CA LEU A 16 -7.37 11.78 8.53
C LEU A 16 -8.88 11.59 8.28
N SER A 17 -9.22 10.96 7.17
CA SER A 17 -10.59 10.66 6.75
C SER A 17 -10.68 9.23 6.23
N LEU A 18 -11.71 8.50 6.63
CA LEU A 18 -11.99 7.16 6.12
C LEU A 18 -13.03 7.25 5.00
N ILE A 19 -12.66 6.86 3.78
CA ILE A 19 -13.53 6.96 2.59
C ILE A 19 -13.71 5.59 1.96
N SER A 20 -14.97 5.28 1.62
CA SER A 20 -15.31 4.10 0.82
C SER A 20 -14.77 4.25 -0.60
N THR A 21 -13.87 3.35 -0.95
CA THR A 21 -13.19 3.29 -2.24
C THR A 21 -13.55 1.98 -2.91
N LYS A 22 -14.10 2.05 -4.12
CA LYS A 22 -14.45 0.85 -4.87
C LYS A 22 -13.21 0.37 -5.62
N MET A 23 -12.88 -0.89 -5.47
CA MET A 23 -11.92 -1.62 -6.27
C MET A 23 -12.70 -2.43 -7.32
N VAL A 24 -12.40 -2.22 -8.59
CA VAL A 24 -12.97 -2.97 -9.72
C VAL A 24 -11.84 -3.78 -10.34
N TYR A 25 -12.11 -5.05 -10.65
CA TYR A 25 -11.08 -5.96 -11.14
C TYR A 25 -11.68 -7.14 -11.90
N ASP A 26 -10.86 -7.80 -12.71
CA ASP A 26 -11.12 -9.12 -13.28
C ASP A 26 -10.38 -10.20 -12.50
N HIS A 27 -10.87 -11.43 -12.58
CA HIS A 27 -10.29 -12.59 -11.90
C HIS A 27 -9.94 -13.65 -12.94
N LEU A 28 -8.67 -14.03 -13.00
CA LEU A 28 -8.13 -15.01 -13.93
C LEU A 28 -7.62 -16.23 -13.15
N GLY A 29 -8.55 -17.01 -12.57
CA GLY A 29 -8.19 -18.24 -11.84
C GLY A 29 -7.76 -17.97 -10.39
N ASP A 30 -6.93 -18.87 -9.85
CA ASP A 30 -6.78 -19.17 -8.40
C ASP A 30 -6.05 -18.11 -7.54
N ASP A 31 -6.10 -16.83 -7.90
CA ASP A 31 -5.94 -15.62 -7.05
C ASP A 31 -5.39 -14.40 -7.83
N ASP A 32 -5.04 -14.57 -9.11
CA ASP A 32 -4.52 -13.49 -9.93
C ASP A 32 -5.61 -12.47 -10.30
N LEU A 33 -5.44 -11.25 -9.79
CA LEU A 33 -6.27 -10.09 -10.12
C LEU A 33 -5.72 -9.40 -11.38
N GLN A 34 -6.60 -8.99 -12.29
CA GLN A 34 -6.22 -8.23 -13.48
C GLN A 34 -7.14 -7.03 -13.68
N HIS A 35 -6.69 -6.06 -14.47
CA HIS A 35 -7.43 -4.83 -14.77
C HIS A 35 -7.98 -4.15 -13.50
N ILE A 36 -7.16 -4.10 -12.46
CA ILE A 36 -7.46 -3.51 -11.17
C ILE A 36 -7.47 -1.99 -11.32
N HIS A 37 -8.61 -1.35 -11.07
CA HIS A 37 -8.69 0.09 -10.89
C HIS A 37 -9.53 0.45 -9.68
N PHE A 38 -9.34 1.67 -9.20
CA PHE A 38 -10.05 2.21 -8.06
C PHE A 38 -10.95 3.36 -8.48
N GLU A 39 -12.13 3.42 -7.88
CA GLU A 39 -13.10 4.49 -8.04
C GLU A 39 -13.39 5.10 -6.67
N ILE A 40 -13.31 6.43 -6.56
CA ILE A 40 -13.53 7.16 -5.31
C ILE A 40 -14.34 8.43 -5.56
N ASN A 41 -15.24 8.72 -4.62
CA ASN A 41 -15.88 10.03 -4.51
C ASN A 41 -15.21 10.82 -3.37
N ILE A 42 -14.59 11.95 -3.70
CA ILE A 42 -13.96 12.85 -2.73
C ILE A 42 -14.46 14.28 -2.95
N GLY A 43 -15.20 14.81 -1.97
CA GLY A 43 -15.96 16.05 -2.16
C GLY A 43 -16.95 15.94 -3.32
N ASN A 44 -16.81 16.81 -4.33
CA ASN A 44 -17.64 16.83 -5.53
C ASN A 44 -16.96 16.17 -6.76
N GLN A 45 -15.87 15.43 -6.54
CA GLN A 45 -15.11 14.80 -7.62
C GLN A 45 -15.28 13.29 -7.56
N TYR A 46 -15.56 12.72 -8.73
CA TYR A 46 -15.51 11.28 -8.97
C TYR A 46 -14.23 10.97 -9.75
N LEU A 47 -13.35 10.17 -9.15
CA LEU A 47 -12.03 9.87 -9.69
C LEU A 47 -11.93 8.37 -9.95
N ILE A 48 -11.26 8.03 -11.06
CA ILE A 48 -10.99 6.66 -11.48
C ILE A 48 -9.49 6.55 -11.76
N SER A 49 -8.82 5.57 -11.14
CA SER A 49 -7.40 5.31 -11.39
C SER A 49 -7.19 4.61 -12.73
N ASN A 50 -5.99 4.72 -13.29
CA ASN A 50 -5.61 3.86 -14.42
C ASN A 50 -5.59 2.39 -13.97
N PRO A 51 -6.05 1.45 -14.81
CA PRO A 51 -6.04 0.02 -14.48
C PRO A 51 -4.62 -0.54 -14.46
N SER A 52 -4.40 -1.56 -13.64
CA SER A 52 -3.14 -2.30 -13.52
C SER A 52 -3.40 -3.80 -13.32
N ASN A 53 -2.44 -4.66 -13.65
CA ASN A 53 -2.50 -6.10 -13.31
C ASN A 53 -1.74 -6.43 -12.02
N ASP A 54 -1.25 -5.41 -11.35
CA ASP A 54 -0.47 -5.48 -10.12
C ASP A 54 -1.14 -4.55 -9.09
N THR A 55 -1.47 -5.09 -7.90
CA THR A 55 -2.19 -4.32 -6.88
C THR A 55 -1.35 -3.17 -6.32
N GLU A 56 -0.03 -3.34 -6.18
CA GLU A 56 0.88 -2.28 -5.74
C GLU A 56 0.81 -1.08 -6.69
N ILE A 57 0.93 -1.35 -7.99
CA ILE A 57 0.85 -0.32 -9.02
C ILE A 57 -0.56 0.26 -9.13
N ALA A 58 -1.61 -0.55 -8.92
CA ALA A 58 -2.99 -0.05 -8.90
C ALA A 58 -3.21 0.98 -7.77
N VAL A 59 -2.64 0.74 -6.59
CA VAL A 59 -2.69 1.68 -5.46
C VAL A 59 -1.90 2.96 -5.76
N ILE A 60 -0.72 2.85 -6.37
CA ILE A 60 0.05 4.02 -6.82
C ILE A 60 -0.72 4.81 -7.86
N ASN A 61 -1.38 4.14 -8.81
CA ASN A 61 -2.23 4.80 -9.81
C ASN A 61 -3.41 5.52 -9.18
N LEU A 62 -4.00 5.00 -8.10
CA LEU A 62 -5.02 5.71 -7.33
C LEU A 62 -4.45 7.01 -6.76
N GLN A 63 -3.28 6.96 -6.12
CA GLN A 63 -2.65 8.17 -5.58
C GLN A 63 -2.34 9.23 -6.64
N LYS A 64 -1.93 8.81 -7.84
CA LYS A 64 -1.63 9.72 -8.96
C LYS A 64 -2.84 10.49 -9.48
N VAL A 65 -4.06 9.97 -9.29
CA VAL A 65 -5.29 10.66 -9.71
C VAL A 65 -5.91 11.51 -8.59
N LEU A 66 -5.39 11.41 -7.35
CA LEU A 66 -5.89 12.21 -6.23
C LEU A 66 -5.42 13.67 -6.34
N PRO A 67 -6.20 14.64 -5.84
CA PRO A 67 -5.77 16.02 -5.72
C PRO A 67 -4.48 16.17 -4.89
N ALA A 68 -3.69 17.21 -5.14
CA ALA A 68 -2.40 17.42 -4.48
C ALA A 68 -2.47 17.55 -2.95
N ASN A 69 -3.62 17.95 -2.40
CA ASN A 69 -3.86 18.05 -0.96
C ASN A 69 -4.41 16.74 -0.34
N VAL A 70 -4.41 15.64 -1.10
CA VAL A 70 -4.93 14.34 -0.71
C VAL A 70 -3.86 13.27 -0.87
N SER A 71 -3.57 12.54 0.21
CA SER A 71 -2.71 11.36 0.16
C SER A 71 -3.37 10.14 0.79
N ILE A 72 -3.02 8.96 0.31
CA ILE A 72 -3.44 7.68 0.88
C ILE A 72 -2.59 7.40 2.12
N ALA A 73 -3.22 7.19 3.27
CA ALA A 73 -2.58 6.73 4.48
C ALA A 73 -2.74 5.22 4.63
N CYS A 74 -1.73 4.46 4.24
CA CYS A 74 -1.77 3.00 4.30
C CYS A 74 -0.43 2.36 4.60
N CYS A 75 -0.39 1.03 4.78
CA CYS A 75 0.83 0.28 5.02
C CYS A 75 1.85 0.48 3.90
N GLN A 76 1.40 0.54 2.64
CA GLN A 76 2.29 0.78 1.50
C GLN A 76 2.92 2.17 1.52
N SER A 77 2.22 3.22 2.00
CA SER A 77 2.76 4.59 2.14
C SER A 77 3.36 4.87 3.53
N CYS A 78 3.53 3.85 4.35
CA CYS A 78 4.06 3.98 5.71
C CYS A 78 5.58 3.82 5.72
N ARG A 79 6.29 4.66 6.48
CA ARG A 79 7.76 4.55 6.67
C ARG A 79 8.23 3.20 7.24
N TYR A 80 7.34 2.47 7.91
CA TYR A 80 7.64 1.14 8.45
C TYR A 80 7.33 0.01 7.47
N GLY A 81 6.61 0.30 6.38
CA GLY A 81 6.28 -0.68 5.36
C GLY A 81 7.51 -0.99 4.51
N ASN A 82 7.76 -2.29 4.28
CA ASN A 82 8.75 -2.77 3.32
C ASN A 82 8.22 -4.03 2.59
N PHE A 83 8.52 -4.15 1.31
CA PHE A 83 8.32 -5.39 0.54
C PHE A 83 9.31 -6.48 0.94
N CYS A 84 8.91 -7.74 0.76
CA CYS A 84 9.81 -8.88 0.94
C CYS A 84 10.83 -8.91 -0.23
N PRO A 85 12.14 -8.98 0.04
CA PRO A 85 13.14 -9.05 -1.03
C PRO A 85 13.13 -10.36 -1.84
N TYR A 86 12.47 -11.40 -1.33
CA TYR A 86 12.53 -12.77 -1.86
C TYR A 86 11.24 -13.26 -2.52
N GLY A 87 10.15 -12.50 -2.40
CA GLY A 87 8.84 -12.88 -2.96
C GLY A 87 7.96 -11.66 -3.16
N ASP A 88 6.96 -11.79 -4.02
CA ASP A 88 6.11 -10.70 -4.50
C ASP A 88 4.62 -11.06 -4.41
N ASN A 89 4.21 -11.74 -3.33
CA ASN A 89 2.79 -12.10 -3.17
C ASN A 89 1.91 -10.85 -3.33
N ASP A 90 0.85 -10.98 -4.13
CA ASP A 90 -0.01 -9.84 -4.43
C ASP A 90 -0.63 -9.28 -3.14
N ASN A 91 -0.74 -7.96 -3.09
CA ASN A 91 -1.31 -7.22 -1.97
C ASN A 91 -0.61 -7.49 -0.60
N GLU A 92 0.67 -7.88 -0.61
CA GLU A 92 1.46 -8.15 0.60
C GLU A 92 2.48 -7.03 0.90
N ILE A 93 2.62 -6.70 2.17
CA ILE A 93 3.65 -5.80 2.68
C ILE A 93 3.97 -6.12 4.14
N PHE A 94 5.20 -5.84 4.58
CA PHE A 94 5.63 -6.15 5.92
C PHE A 94 5.87 -4.90 6.75
N CYS A 95 5.37 -4.92 7.98
CA CYS A 95 5.61 -3.86 8.95
C CYS A 95 6.90 -4.13 9.72
N LEU A 96 7.95 -3.38 9.42
CA LEU A 96 9.25 -3.45 10.10
C LEU A 96 9.37 -2.46 11.26
N LYS A 97 8.22 -2.08 11.84
CA LYS A 97 8.19 -1.34 13.10
C LYS A 97 9.01 -2.12 14.13
N ASP A 98 9.91 -1.40 14.80
CA ASP A 98 10.85 -1.89 15.82
C ASP A 98 12.09 -2.66 15.29
N MET A 99 12.34 -2.69 13.98
CA MET A 99 13.46 -3.45 13.38
C MET A 99 14.58 -2.61 12.75
N THR A 100 14.37 -1.30 12.61
CA THR A 100 15.37 -0.30 12.14
C THR A 100 16.39 -0.80 11.10
N PRO A 101 15.94 -1.32 9.94
CA PRO A 101 16.86 -1.63 8.85
C PRO A 101 17.48 -0.33 8.32
N ASN A 102 18.73 -0.38 7.85
CA ASN A 102 19.45 0.77 7.29
C ASN A 102 19.69 0.62 5.79
N ASN A 103 19.53 -0.58 5.25
CA ASN A 103 19.78 -0.90 3.86
C ASN A 103 19.02 -2.18 3.44
N LYS A 104 19.08 -2.51 2.14
CA LYS A 104 18.40 -3.68 1.58
C LYS A 104 18.91 -5.00 2.15
N PHE A 105 20.19 -5.11 2.50
CA PHE A 105 20.77 -6.32 3.10
C PHE A 105 20.20 -6.57 4.49
N ASP A 106 20.00 -5.54 5.30
CA ASP A 106 19.35 -5.68 6.61
C ASP A 106 17.92 -6.23 6.46
N VAL A 107 17.18 -5.76 5.46
CA VAL A 107 15.84 -6.28 5.14
C VAL A 107 15.93 -7.76 4.74
N CYS A 108 16.86 -8.11 3.85
CA CYS A 108 17.14 -9.50 3.46
C CYS A 108 17.44 -10.41 4.67
N GLU A 109 18.27 -9.96 5.61
CA GLU A 109 18.62 -10.72 6.82
C GLU A 109 17.40 -10.97 7.71
N ILE A 110 16.52 -9.98 7.86
CA ILE A 110 15.26 -10.12 8.64
C ILE A 110 14.41 -11.26 8.08
N PHE A 111 14.23 -11.32 6.76
CA PHE A 111 13.38 -12.33 6.12
C PHE A 111 14.06 -13.71 5.99
N SER A 112 15.40 -13.78 6.01
CA SER A 112 16.14 -15.03 5.87
C SER A 112 16.12 -15.91 7.12
N ASN A 113 16.05 -15.29 8.30
CA ASN A 113 16.33 -15.98 9.56
C ASN A 113 15.09 -16.38 10.35
N ASP A 114 13.92 -15.81 10.07
CA ASP A 114 12.72 -16.03 10.89
C ASP A 114 11.42 -15.90 10.08
N TYR A 115 10.95 -17.04 9.58
CA TYR A 115 9.73 -17.12 8.78
C TYR A 115 8.45 -16.83 9.58
N ASP A 116 8.42 -17.20 10.87
CA ASP A 116 7.27 -16.95 11.74
C ASP A 116 7.14 -15.45 12.06
N LEU A 117 8.28 -14.78 12.28
CA LEU A 117 8.34 -13.34 12.41
C LEU A 117 7.84 -12.65 11.15
N ALA A 118 8.34 -13.03 9.97
CA ALA A 118 7.88 -12.49 8.70
C ALA A 118 6.36 -12.60 8.56
N ARG A 119 5.79 -13.78 8.82
CA ARG A 119 4.34 -14.01 8.79
C ARG A 119 3.58 -13.10 9.76
N SER A 120 4.08 -12.88 10.98
CA SER A 120 3.43 -12.00 11.96
C SER A 120 3.45 -10.52 11.56
N LYS A 121 4.48 -10.10 10.81
CA LYS A 121 4.67 -8.73 10.31
C LYS A 121 3.94 -8.46 9.00
N CYS A 122 3.45 -9.49 8.31
CA CYS A 122 2.65 -9.38 7.09
C CYS A 122 1.39 -8.54 7.31
N LYS A 123 1.10 -7.66 6.36
CA LYS A 123 -0.02 -6.73 6.25
C LYS A 123 -0.47 -6.67 4.80
N ILE A 124 -1.61 -6.02 4.57
CA ILE A 124 -2.13 -5.70 3.24
C ILE A 124 -1.78 -4.27 2.84
N LEU A 125 -1.64 -3.98 1.55
CA LEU A 125 -1.16 -2.68 1.04
C LEU A 125 -1.98 -1.50 1.55
N LEU A 126 -3.31 -1.55 1.36
CA LEU A 126 -4.26 -0.52 1.80
C LEU A 126 -4.66 -0.65 3.29
N GLY A 127 -3.94 -1.47 4.06
CA GLY A 127 -4.13 -1.57 5.51
C GLY A 127 -3.71 -0.28 6.23
N TYR A 128 -4.20 -0.05 7.45
CA TYR A 128 -3.86 1.13 8.24
C TYR A 128 -3.77 0.77 9.74
N CYS A 129 -2.91 1.46 10.48
CA CYS A 129 -2.84 1.36 11.95
C CYS A 129 -2.50 2.72 12.58
N ALA A 130 -2.66 2.83 13.90
CA ALA A 130 -2.41 4.06 14.65
C ALA A 130 -0.94 4.52 14.63
N ASP A 131 0.00 3.64 14.27
CA ASP A 131 1.42 3.96 14.14
C ASP A 131 1.79 4.48 12.74
N TYR A 132 0.81 4.62 11.84
CA TYR A 132 1.06 5.13 10.50
C TYR A 132 1.77 6.47 10.55
N MET A 133 2.86 6.55 9.79
CA MET A 133 3.61 7.77 9.53
C MET A 133 4.05 7.74 8.06
N PRO A 134 3.96 8.86 7.34
CA PRO A 134 4.35 8.90 5.93
C PRO A 134 5.81 8.54 5.77
N ILE A 135 6.16 8.02 4.58
CA ILE A 135 7.54 7.75 4.20
C ILE A 135 8.41 9.00 4.40
N SER A 136 9.57 8.80 5.03
CA SER A 136 10.59 9.82 5.21
C SER A 136 11.95 9.16 4.95
N HIS A 137 12.47 9.31 3.73
CA HIS A 137 13.71 8.68 3.29
C HIS A 137 14.95 9.16 4.07
N ASP A 138 14.87 10.34 4.69
CA ASP A 138 15.94 10.89 5.51
C ASP A 138 15.96 10.31 6.94
N GLU A 139 14.83 9.75 7.42
CA GLU A 139 14.69 9.23 8.78
C GLU A 139 14.69 7.71 8.86
N TYR A 140 14.11 7.04 7.86
CA TYR A 140 13.91 5.58 7.86
C TYR A 140 14.23 4.98 6.50
N TYR A 141 14.91 3.83 6.52
CA TYR A 141 15.05 3.02 5.32
C TYR A 141 13.71 2.39 4.94
N THR A 142 13.24 2.71 3.74
CA THR A 142 12.13 2.00 3.10
C THR A 142 12.48 1.73 1.65
N TYR A 143 12.15 0.53 1.18
CA TYR A 143 12.23 0.14 -0.22
C TYR A 143 10.84 0.12 -0.89
N ASN A 144 9.89 0.90 -0.35
CA ASN A 144 8.56 1.08 -0.92
C ASN A 144 8.48 2.46 -1.55
N ASP A 145 9.13 2.63 -2.69
CA ASP A 145 9.13 3.92 -3.37
C ASP A 145 7.84 4.08 -4.18
N TRP A 146 7.03 5.07 -3.83
CA TRP A 146 5.81 5.41 -4.57
C TRP A 146 6.11 6.17 -5.87
N GLY A 147 7.35 6.65 -6.04
CA GLY A 147 7.80 7.38 -7.24
C GLY A 147 6.96 8.64 -7.52
N LEU A 148 6.51 9.32 -6.45
CA LEU A 148 5.65 10.50 -6.51
C LEU A 148 6.42 11.79 -6.24
#